data_AF-A0A4R6XHW4-F1
#
_entry.id   AF-A0A4R6XHW4-F1
#
_cell.length_a   1.000
_cell.length_b   1.000
_cell.length_c   1.000
_cell.angle_alpha   90.00
_cell.angle_beta   90.00
_cell.angle_gamma   90.00
#
_symmetry.space_group_name_H-M   'P 1'
#
loop_
_entity.id
_entity.type
_entity.pdbx_description
1 polymer ?
#
loop_
_entity_poly.entity_id
_entity_poly.type
_entity_poly.pdbx_seq_one_letter_code
_entity_poly.pdbx_strand_id
1 'polypeptide(L)'
;MISLLKVVPDPDSLILRSKNKKMKLTKTKLKKISDKLFLKELSGESFLATKKEIVYYQITGDFLKVISVSSGRSIGTLYLNIYTNLITDPWCKIFSDYTIGNRFEYNPITKNKWISENAEVNEVEDILKDMLSYIKVQGLNKLNEIHDYQAYFVESYSVVNPKLFQLDLAISMCKLGKFDKAFWICDDLLNYLKSDTFLDSSKKEGMIKNVLGLQNAADKNDVDKLLNEWKNQSLEYISKF
;
A
#
# COMPACT_ATOMS: atom_id res chain seq x y z
N MET A 1 22.80 -59.78 32.88
CA MET A 1 23.70 -58.62 32.77
C MET A 1 23.47 -57.98 31.40
N ILE A 2 22.83 -56.81 31.35
CA ILE A 2 22.62 -56.06 30.11
C ILE A 2 23.63 -54.91 30.10
N SER A 3 24.50 -54.90 29.10
CA SER A 3 25.52 -53.87 28.86
C SER A 3 24.85 -52.59 28.35
N LEU A 4 24.95 -51.50 29.12
CA LEU A 4 24.57 -50.16 28.71
C LEU A 4 25.68 -49.58 27.81
N LEU A 5 25.51 -49.71 26.50
CA LEU A 5 26.29 -48.95 25.51
C LEU A 5 25.92 -47.46 25.65
N LYS A 6 26.83 -46.67 26.23
CA LYS A 6 26.79 -45.21 26.14
C LYS A 6 27.00 -44.82 24.68
N VAL A 7 25.93 -44.39 24.01
CA VAL A 7 26.02 -43.64 22.76
C VAL A 7 26.70 -42.32 23.09
N VAL A 8 27.98 -42.20 22.75
CA VAL A 8 28.70 -40.93 22.77
C VAL A 8 28.21 -40.14 21.55
N PRO A 9 27.57 -38.96 21.72
CA PRO A 9 27.21 -38.14 20.58
C PRO A 9 28.50 -37.63 19.93
N ASP A 10 28.55 -37.80 18.62
CA ASP A 10 29.62 -37.35 17.74
C ASP A 10 29.89 -35.84 17.97
N PRO A 11 31.11 -35.43 18.38
CA PRO A 11 31.44 -34.02 18.62
C PRO A 11 31.31 -33.15 17.37
N ASP A 12 31.29 -33.75 16.17
CA ASP A 12 31.10 -33.02 14.91
C ASP A 12 29.63 -32.74 14.57
N SER A 13 28.67 -33.34 15.30
CA SER A 13 27.25 -32.99 15.20
C SER A 13 26.89 -31.61 15.79
N LEU A 14 27.87 -30.95 16.44
CA LEU A 14 27.72 -29.61 17.03
C LEU A 14 28.22 -28.47 16.12
N ILE A 15 28.73 -28.77 14.92
CA ILE A 15 29.27 -27.79 13.99
C ILE A 15 28.38 -27.64 12.75
N LEU A 16 27.09 -27.36 12.96
CA LEU A 16 26.21 -26.82 11.92
C LEU A 16 25.15 -25.87 12.50
N ARG A 17 25.42 -25.29 13.68
CA ARG A 17 24.78 -24.02 14.04
C ARG A 17 25.58 -22.94 13.34
N SER A 18 25.20 -22.62 12.10
CA SER A 18 25.55 -21.33 11.52
C SER A 18 25.36 -20.29 12.62
N LYS A 19 26.37 -19.46 12.87
CA LYS A 19 26.24 -18.32 13.78
C LYS A 19 25.12 -17.44 13.22
N ASN A 20 23.87 -17.73 13.57
CA ASN A 20 22.73 -16.91 13.22
C ASN A 20 22.92 -15.63 14.00
N LYS A 21 23.52 -14.67 13.29
CA LYS A 21 23.90 -13.39 13.86
C LYS A 21 22.60 -12.66 14.14
N LYS A 22 22.12 -12.75 15.39
CA LYS A 22 21.01 -11.94 15.89
C LYS A 22 21.28 -10.49 15.48
N MET A 23 20.37 -9.95 14.68
CA MET A 23 20.54 -8.64 14.09
C MET A 23 19.47 -7.75 14.69
N LYS A 24 19.87 -6.59 15.23
CA LYS A 24 18.89 -5.54 15.51
C LYS A 24 18.24 -5.13 14.19
N LEU A 25 16.97 -5.49 14.02
CA LEU A 25 16.20 -5.19 12.84
C LEU A 25 15.89 -3.69 12.83
N THR A 26 16.19 -3.02 11.71
CA THR A 26 15.90 -1.59 11.51
C THR A 26 15.12 -1.44 10.21
N LYS A 27 14.37 -0.33 10.05
CA LYS A 27 13.64 -0.04 8.81
C LYS A 27 14.54 -0.12 7.57
N THR A 28 15.75 0.42 7.65
CA THR A 28 16.74 0.38 6.57
C THR A 28 17.18 -1.05 6.23
N LYS A 29 17.39 -1.91 7.23
CA LYS A 29 17.77 -3.31 7.00
C LYS A 29 16.62 -4.11 6.42
N LEU A 30 15.41 -3.91 6.94
CA LEU A 30 14.20 -4.54 6.43
C LEU A 30 13.96 -4.15 4.96
N LYS A 31 14.16 -2.87 4.60
CA LYS A 31 14.07 -2.41 3.21
C LYS A 31 15.11 -3.10 2.32
N LYS A 32 16.38 -3.18 2.76
CA LYS A 32 17.42 -3.88 1.97
C LYS A 32 17.08 -5.35 1.71
N ILE A 33 16.56 -6.05 2.71
CA ILE A 33 16.14 -7.45 2.56
C ILE A 33 14.92 -7.54 1.62
N SER A 34 13.94 -6.67 1.82
CA SER A 34 12.73 -6.63 0.99
C SER A 34 13.05 -6.31 -0.47
N ASP A 35 13.87 -5.28 -0.74
CA ASP A 35 14.31 -4.93 -2.10
C ASP A 35 15.02 -6.09 -2.77
N LYS A 36 15.91 -6.80 -2.06
CA LYS A 36 16.61 -7.98 -2.60
C LYS A 36 15.62 -9.08 -3.03
N LEU A 37 14.56 -9.30 -2.26
CA LEU A 37 13.57 -10.35 -2.52
C LEU A 37 12.52 -9.91 -3.55
N PHE A 38 11.95 -8.73 -3.37
CA PHE A 38 10.76 -8.27 -4.08
C PHE A 38 11.14 -7.58 -5.39
N LEU A 39 12.14 -6.69 -5.41
CA LEU A 39 12.45 -5.90 -6.60
C LEU A 39 12.85 -6.77 -7.79
N LYS A 40 13.60 -7.85 -7.53
CA LYS A 40 13.97 -8.81 -8.58
C LYS A 40 12.73 -9.36 -9.29
N GLU A 41 11.74 -9.81 -8.52
CA GLU A 41 10.52 -10.41 -9.07
C GLU A 41 9.59 -9.34 -9.66
N LEU A 42 9.38 -8.25 -8.93
CA LEU A 42 8.44 -7.18 -9.30
C LEU A 42 8.93 -6.33 -10.49
N SER A 43 10.24 -6.28 -10.73
CA SER A 43 10.79 -5.58 -11.91
C SER A 43 10.32 -6.21 -13.24
N GLY A 44 10.07 -7.52 -13.27
CA GLY A 44 9.47 -8.19 -14.44
C GLY A 44 8.06 -7.70 -14.74
N GLU A 45 7.35 -7.20 -13.73
CA GLU A 45 6.01 -6.63 -13.82
C GLU A 45 6.06 -5.08 -13.91
N SER A 46 7.21 -4.49 -14.25
CA SER A 46 7.41 -3.03 -14.37
C SER A 46 7.16 -2.22 -13.09
N PHE A 47 7.25 -2.84 -11.91
CA PHE A 47 7.21 -2.09 -10.65
C PHE A 47 8.55 -1.42 -10.36
N LEU A 48 8.47 -0.22 -9.78
CA LEU A 48 9.60 0.57 -9.33
C LEU A 48 9.60 0.67 -7.80
N ALA A 49 10.77 0.57 -7.18
CA ALA A 49 10.92 0.74 -5.73
C ALA A 49 11.14 2.21 -5.38
N THR A 50 10.54 2.65 -4.27
CA THR A 50 10.88 3.96 -3.67
C THR A 50 12.22 3.92 -2.93
N LYS A 51 12.84 5.09 -2.77
CA LYS A 51 14.15 5.24 -2.10
C LYS A 51 14.09 5.05 -0.58
N LYS A 52 13.00 5.50 0.06
CA LYS A 52 12.94 5.60 1.53
C LYS A 52 12.14 4.49 2.21
N GLU A 53 11.13 3.95 1.54
CA GLU A 53 10.17 3.03 2.15
C GLU A 53 10.13 1.69 1.41
N ILE A 54 9.49 0.69 2.01
CA ILE A 54 9.31 -0.62 1.39
C ILE A 54 8.03 -0.56 0.57
N VAL A 55 8.08 0.26 -0.48
CA VAL A 55 6.96 0.47 -1.38
C VAL A 55 7.43 0.31 -2.81
N TYR A 56 6.67 -0.50 -3.55
CA TYR A 56 6.82 -0.76 -4.96
C TYR A 56 5.56 -0.27 -5.66
N TYR A 57 5.73 0.46 -6.77
CA TYR A 57 4.60 1.01 -7.50
C TYR A 57 4.73 0.74 -9.00
N GLN A 58 3.58 0.62 -9.67
CA GLN A 58 3.47 0.51 -11.11
C GLN A 58 2.41 1.50 -11.59
N ILE A 59 2.73 2.27 -12.62
CA ILE A 59 1.79 3.23 -13.23
C ILE A 59 1.19 2.58 -14.47
N THR A 60 -0.14 2.50 -14.51
CA THR A 60 -0.89 1.98 -15.66
C THR A 60 -2.01 2.96 -16.02
N GLY A 61 -1.77 3.83 -17.01
CA GLY A 61 -2.73 4.86 -17.40
C GLY A 61 -2.93 5.91 -16.30
N ASP A 62 -4.14 5.94 -15.73
CA ASP A 62 -4.52 6.82 -14.60
C ASP A 62 -4.48 6.09 -13.25
N PHE A 63 -4.06 4.82 -13.24
CA PHE A 63 -3.99 4.01 -12.04
C PHE A 63 -2.55 3.88 -11.55
N LEU A 64 -2.42 3.91 -10.23
CA LEU A 64 -1.19 3.67 -9.50
C LEU A 64 -1.38 2.40 -8.65
N LYS A 65 -0.82 1.30 -9.13
CA LYS A 65 -0.81 0.02 -8.42
C LYS A 65 0.32 0.05 -7.39
N VAL A 66 0.03 -0.33 -6.16
CA VAL A 66 0.97 -0.22 -5.04
C VAL A 66 1.04 -1.52 -4.27
N ILE A 67 2.27 -1.94 -3.98
CA ILE A 67 2.61 -3.00 -3.05
C ILE A 67 3.51 -2.38 -1.98
N SER A 68 3.06 -2.38 -0.73
CA SER A 68 3.85 -1.86 0.38
C SER A 68 3.97 -2.83 1.55
N VAL A 69 5.12 -2.80 2.22
CA VAL A 69 5.34 -3.50 3.49
C VAL A 69 5.47 -2.45 4.59
N SER A 70 4.47 -2.37 5.44
CA SER A 70 4.47 -1.46 6.60
C SER A 70 4.79 -2.21 7.89
N SER A 71 5.42 -1.52 8.84
CA SER A 71 5.55 -2.00 10.22
C SER A 71 4.54 -1.28 11.12
N GLY A 72 3.96 -2.01 12.07
CA GLY A 72 3.04 -1.46 13.07
C GLY A 72 3.76 -0.73 14.21
N ARG A 73 3.19 -0.77 15.43
CA ARG A 73 3.75 -0.11 16.63
C ARG A 73 5.15 -0.62 17.03
N SER A 74 5.53 -1.79 16.54
CA SER A 74 6.90 -2.30 16.55
C SER A 74 7.24 -2.86 15.17
N ILE A 75 8.53 -3.07 14.90
CA ILE A 75 8.98 -3.80 13.70
C ILE A 75 8.41 -5.24 13.69
N GLY A 76 7.91 -5.73 14.83
CA GLY A 76 7.36 -7.05 15.05
C GLY A 76 6.04 -7.39 14.35
N THR A 77 5.36 -6.42 13.74
CA THR A 77 4.14 -6.65 12.95
C THR A 77 4.35 -6.09 11.54
N LEU A 78 4.65 -6.96 10.58
CA LEU A 78 4.75 -6.61 9.17
C LEU A 78 3.41 -6.83 8.49
N TYR A 79 2.96 -5.83 7.75
CA TYR A 79 1.73 -5.88 6.97
C TYR A 79 2.08 -5.69 5.51
N LEU A 80 1.70 -6.66 4.69
CA LEU A 80 1.71 -6.51 3.24
C LEU A 80 0.40 -5.83 2.82
N ASN A 81 0.53 -4.76 2.06
CA ASN A 81 -0.59 -3.99 1.56
C ASN A 81 -0.54 -3.99 0.04
N ILE A 82 -1.66 -4.36 -0.58
CA ILE A 82 -1.82 -4.38 -2.04
C ILE A 82 -3.07 -3.59 -2.36
N TYR A 83 -2.93 -2.53 -3.14
CA TYR A 83 -4.04 -1.63 -3.51
C TYR A 83 -3.75 -0.89 -4.81
N THR A 84 -4.79 -0.34 -5.42
CA THR A 84 -4.72 0.55 -6.58
C THR A 84 -5.32 1.89 -6.18
N ASN A 85 -4.65 2.99 -6.53
CA ASN A 85 -5.16 4.35 -6.37
C ASN A 85 -5.30 5.04 -7.73
N LEU A 86 -6.06 6.13 -7.79
CA LEU A 86 -5.99 7.07 -8.90
C LEU A 86 -4.76 7.98 -8.76
N ILE A 87 -3.96 8.08 -9.82
CA ILE A 87 -2.83 9.04 -9.84
C ILE A 87 -3.33 10.48 -9.93
N THR A 88 -4.55 10.67 -10.41
CA THR A 88 -5.23 11.95 -10.53
C THR A 88 -5.86 12.40 -9.21
N ASP A 89 -5.93 11.55 -8.19
CA ASP A 89 -6.39 11.97 -6.87
C ASP A 89 -5.30 12.78 -6.16
N PRO A 90 -5.49 14.09 -5.90
CA PRO A 90 -4.50 14.91 -5.22
C PRO A 90 -4.29 14.50 -3.75
N TRP A 91 -5.18 13.64 -3.21
CA TRP A 91 -5.09 13.03 -1.89
C TRP A 91 -4.43 11.66 -1.91
N CYS A 92 -3.96 11.21 -3.07
CA CYS A 92 -3.15 10.01 -3.22
C CYS A 92 -1.87 10.19 -2.39
N LYS A 93 -1.97 9.93 -1.09
CA LYS A 93 -0.83 9.77 -0.20
C LYS A 93 -0.26 8.43 -0.59
N ILE A 94 0.67 8.46 -1.52
CA ILE A 94 1.17 7.25 -2.17
C ILE A 94 1.73 6.25 -1.15
N PHE A 95 2.00 6.67 0.09
CA PHE A 95 2.82 5.89 1.01
C PHE A 95 2.41 5.83 2.49
N SER A 96 1.31 6.41 3.00
CA SER A 96 1.27 6.60 4.47
C SER A 96 -0.04 6.52 5.26
N ASP A 97 -1.18 6.07 4.74
CA ASP A 97 -2.37 5.98 5.62
C ASP A 97 -3.09 4.63 5.59
N TYR A 98 -3.42 4.14 6.78
CA TYR A 98 -4.16 2.90 7.06
C TYR A 98 -5.63 2.94 6.58
N THR A 99 -6.01 3.94 5.78
CA THR A 99 -7.38 4.39 5.65
C THR A 99 -7.83 4.68 4.22
N ILE A 100 -7.02 4.41 3.19
CA ILE A 100 -7.38 4.72 1.79
C ILE A 100 -7.57 3.42 0.96
N GLY A 101 -8.76 3.24 0.40
CA GLY A 101 -9.07 2.28 -0.67
C GLY A 101 -9.21 0.79 -0.29
N ASN A 102 -9.33 -0.06 -1.31
CA ASN A 102 -9.35 -1.52 -1.22
C ASN A 102 -7.97 -2.08 -0.90
N ARG A 103 -7.55 -1.88 0.35
CA ARG A 103 -6.31 -2.43 0.89
C ARG A 103 -6.53 -3.88 1.27
N PHE A 104 -5.92 -4.79 0.52
CA PHE A 104 -5.75 -6.16 0.99
C PHE A 104 -4.56 -6.19 1.94
N GLU A 105 -4.88 -6.23 3.23
CA GLU A 105 -3.89 -6.48 4.25
C GLU A 105 -3.66 -7.99 4.37
N TYR A 106 -2.44 -8.43 4.05
CA TYR A 106 -1.98 -9.77 4.37
C TYR A 106 -0.96 -9.69 5.49
N ASN A 107 -1.26 -10.40 6.59
CA ASN A 107 -0.31 -10.62 7.65
C ASN A 107 0.03 -12.12 7.71
N PRO A 108 1.19 -12.54 7.19
CA PRO A 108 1.64 -13.94 7.27
C PRO A 108 1.87 -14.39 8.72
N ILE A 109 2.01 -13.40 9.61
CA ILE A 109 2.12 -13.58 11.03
C ILE A 109 0.69 -13.58 11.58
N THR A 110 0.10 -14.78 11.78
CA THR A 110 -1.18 -14.94 12.49
C THR A 110 -1.22 -14.03 13.72
N LYS A 111 -2.40 -13.46 14.09
CA LYS A 111 -2.65 -12.41 15.12
C LYS A 111 -1.81 -12.44 16.42
N ASN A 112 -1.11 -13.54 16.74
CA ASN A 112 -0.35 -13.78 17.96
C ASN A 112 1.17 -14.03 17.77
N LYS A 113 1.71 -14.02 16.55
CA LYS A 113 3.17 -14.12 16.34
C LYS A 113 3.76 -12.72 16.16
N TRP A 114 4.97 -12.50 16.66
CA TRP A 114 5.64 -11.18 16.65
C TRP A 114 7.11 -11.43 16.32
N ILE A 115 7.65 -10.69 15.34
CA ILE A 115 9.10 -10.71 15.09
C ILE A 115 9.76 -9.95 16.24
N SER A 116 10.62 -10.62 17.01
CA SER A 116 11.41 -9.95 18.05
C SER A 116 12.32 -8.89 17.42
N GLU A 117 12.61 -7.79 18.12
CA GLU A 117 13.64 -6.83 17.68
C GLU A 117 15.04 -7.47 17.54
N ASN A 118 15.23 -8.63 18.19
CA ASN A 118 16.42 -9.47 18.11
C ASN A 118 16.24 -10.68 17.18
N ALA A 119 15.25 -10.66 16.30
CA ALA A 119 15.00 -11.73 15.35
C ALA A 119 16.22 -12.02 14.48
N GLU A 120 16.32 -13.28 14.07
CA GLU A 120 17.35 -13.70 13.15
C GLU A 120 16.98 -13.23 11.74
N VAL A 121 17.99 -12.88 10.93
CA VAL A 121 17.76 -12.40 9.55
C VAL A 121 16.92 -13.40 8.74
N ASN A 122 17.15 -14.69 8.95
CA ASN A 122 16.44 -15.77 8.26
C ASN A 122 14.93 -15.77 8.59
N GLU A 123 14.55 -15.48 9.84
CA GLU A 123 13.14 -15.40 10.25
C GLU A 123 12.40 -14.29 9.50
N VAL A 124 13.06 -13.13 9.35
CA VAL A 124 12.52 -12.00 8.59
C VAL A 124 12.45 -12.31 7.10
N GLU A 125 13.48 -12.95 6.54
CA GLU A 125 13.50 -13.38 5.15
C GLU A 125 12.39 -14.37 4.83
N ASP A 126 12.10 -15.32 5.72
CA ASP A 126 11.06 -16.32 5.50
C ASP A 126 9.65 -15.70 5.51
N ILE A 127 9.42 -14.72 6.38
CA ILE A 127 8.18 -13.94 6.39
C ILE A 127 8.02 -13.13 5.10
N LEU A 128 9.10 -12.49 4.64
CA LEU A 128 9.08 -11.74 3.38
C LEU A 128 8.91 -12.66 2.17
N LYS A 129 9.48 -13.88 2.17
CA LYS A 129 9.23 -14.88 1.12
C LYS A 129 7.77 -15.33 1.10
N ASP A 130 7.14 -15.48 2.25
CA ASP A 130 5.70 -15.81 2.31
C ASP A 130 4.85 -14.67 1.75
N MET A 131 5.14 -13.41 2.13
CA MET A 131 4.51 -12.24 1.53
C MET A 131 4.71 -12.19 0.00
N LEU A 132 5.92 -12.47 -0.47
CA LEU A 132 6.22 -12.52 -1.90
C LEU A 132 5.44 -13.62 -2.61
N SER A 133 5.29 -14.79 -1.99
CA SER A 133 4.45 -15.87 -2.50
C SER A 133 2.99 -15.43 -2.63
N TYR A 134 2.45 -14.76 -1.60
CA TYR A 134 1.11 -14.19 -1.65
C TYR A 134 0.95 -13.16 -2.77
N ILE A 135 1.94 -12.27 -2.96
CA ILE A 135 1.95 -11.31 -4.08
C ILE A 135 1.83 -12.05 -5.41
N LYS A 136 2.64 -13.09 -5.64
CA LYS A 136 2.69 -13.82 -6.92
C LYS A 136 1.43 -14.63 -7.18
N VAL A 137 0.84 -15.23 -6.15
CA VAL A 137 -0.33 -16.12 -6.31
C VAL A 137 -1.64 -15.34 -6.38
N GLN A 138 -1.79 -14.29 -5.58
CA GLN A 138 -3.07 -13.56 -5.44
C GLN A 138 -2.93 -12.06 -5.70
N GLY A 139 -1.86 -11.44 -5.21
CA GLY A 139 -1.69 -9.99 -5.23
C GLY A 139 -1.72 -9.38 -6.63
N LEU A 140 -0.92 -9.91 -7.56
CA LEU A 140 -0.83 -9.38 -8.92
C LEU A 140 -2.15 -9.54 -9.69
N ASN A 141 -2.83 -10.69 -9.53
CA ASN A 141 -4.14 -10.92 -10.15
C ASN A 141 -5.16 -9.88 -9.70
N LYS A 142 -5.22 -9.58 -8.39
CA LYS A 142 -6.11 -8.55 -7.84
C LYS A 142 -5.81 -7.15 -8.36
N LEU A 143 -4.54 -6.79 -8.48
CA LEU A 143 -4.17 -5.50 -9.07
C LEU A 143 -4.62 -5.37 -10.53
N ASN A 144 -4.72 -6.50 -11.25
CA ASN A 144 -5.15 -6.53 -12.64
C ASN A 144 -6.68 -6.56 -12.81
N GLU A 145 -7.45 -6.85 -11.75
CA GLU A 145 -8.92 -6.72 -11.77
C GLU A 145 -9.34 -5.26 -11.96
N ILE A 146 -8.55 -4.31 -11.45
CA ILE A 146 -8.76 -2.88 -11.66
C ILE A 146 -8.07 -2.45 -12.96
N HIS A 147 -8.84 -2.43 -14.04
CA HIS A 147 -8.38 -2.10 -15.39
C HIS A 147 -9.05 -0.86 -16.00
N ASP A 148 -10.14 -0.38 -15.40
CA ASP A 148 -10.85 0.83 -15.80
C ASP A 148 -11.51 1.54 -14.60
N TYR A 149 -12.14 2.68 -14.88
CA TYR A 149 -12.80 3.51 -13.86
C TYR A 149 -14.04 2.85 -13.25
N GLN A 150 -14.71 1.95 -13.98
CA GLN A 150 -15.88 1.24 -13.47
C GLN A 150 -15.45 0.17 -12.45
N ALA A 151 -14.43 -0.63 -12.79
CA ALA A 151 -13.82 -1.59 -11.89
C ALA A 151 -13.27 -0.88 -10.64
N TYR A 152 -12.53 0.22 -10.82
CA TYR A 152 -12.03 1.03 -9.70
C TYR A 152 -13.16 1.53 -8.79
N PHE A 153 -14.24 2.08 -9.37
CA PHE A 153 -15.38 2.57 -8.60
C PHE A 153 -16.04 1.46 -7.77
N VAL A 154 -16.34 0.32 -8.40
CA VAL A 154 -16.98 -0.83 -7.71
C VAL A 154 -16.13 -1.31 -6.55
N GLU A 155 -14.83 -1.46 -6.79
CA GLU A 155 -13.87 -1.86 -5.76
C GLU A 155 -13.83 -0.81 -4.63
N SER A 156 -13.52 0.45 -4.92
CA SER A 156 -13.39 1.50 -3.90
C SER A 156 -14.70 1.78 -3.12
N TYR A 157 -15.86 1.63 -3.74
CA TYR A 157 -17.16 1.82 -3.07
C TYR A 157 -17.45 0.71 -2.04
N SER A 158 -16.86 -0.47 -2.18
CA SER A 158 -17.08 -1.61 -1.28
C SER A 158 -16.37 -1.50 0.09
N VAL A 159 -15.54 -0.47 0.30
CA VAL A 159 -14.78 -0.25 1.54
C VAL A 159 -15.70 0.18 2.70
N VAL A 160 -15.49 -0.40 3.89
CA VAL A 160 -16.33 -0.23 5.10
C VAL A 160 -16.36 1.22 5.65
N ASN A 161 -15.50 2.14 5.18
CA ASN A 161 -15.48 3.53 5.65
C ASN A 161 -15.18 4.53 4.51
N PRO A 162 -16.09 4.71 3.54
CA PRO A 162 -15.82 5.46 2.31
C PRO A 162 -15.79 6.98 2.53
N LYS A 163 -16.37 7.50 3.63
CA LYS A 163 -16.71 8.93 3.78
C LYS A 163 -15.52 9.89 3.82
N LEU A 164 -14.35 9.44 4.29
CA LEU A 164 -13.16 10.29 4.38
C LEU A 164 -12.43 10.46 3.03
N PHE A 165 -12.75 9.65 2.03
CA PHE A 165 -11.97 9.56 0.78
C PHE A 165 -12.88 9.29 -0.42
N GLN A 166 -13.90 10.13 -0.65
CA GLN A 166 -14.82 9.97 -1.78
C GLN A 166 -14.44 10.78 -3.03
N LEU A 167 -13.35 11.55 -2.98
CA LEU A 167 -12.96 12.36 -4.13
C LEU A 167 -12.56 11.49 -5.32
N ASP A 168 -11.89 10.36 -5.09
CA ASP A 168 -11.54 9.38 -6.13
C ASP A 168 -12.79 8.74 -6.78
N LEU A 169 -13.85 8.50 -6.00
CA LEU A 169 -15.16 8.06 -6.49
C LEU A 169 -15.80 9.15 -7.36
N ALA A 170 -15.73 10.41 -6.95
CA ALA A 170 -16.22 11.54 -7.74
C ALA A 170 -15.43 11.70 -9.05
N ILE A 171 -14.09 11.57 -9.00
CA ILE A 171 -13.22 11.56 -10.18
C ILE A 171 -13.64 10.43 -11.13
N SER A 172 -13.85 9.22 -10.61
CA SER A 172 -14.30 8.07 -11.38
C SER A 172 -15.65 8.34 -12.06
N MET A 173 -16.61 8.93 -11.34
CA MET A 173 -17.90 9.32 -11.90
C MET A 173 -17.78 10.36 -13.01
N CYS A 174 -16.93 11.38 -12.85
CA CYS A 174 -16.66 12.33 -13.92
C CYS A 174 -16.06 11.66 -15.17
N LYS A 175 -15.11 10.72 -14.99
CA LYS A 175 -14.50 9.98 -16.10
C LYS A 175 -15.46 9.02 -16.80
N LEU A 176 -16.51 8.60 -16.11
CA LEU A 176 -17.63 7.82 -16.65
C LEU A 176 -18.75 8.72 -17.25
N GLY A 177 -18.56 10.04 -17.30
CA GLY A 177 -19.54 11.01 -17.82
C GLY A 177 -20.78 11.17 -16.93
N LYS A 178 -20.70 10.79 -15.65
CA LYS A 178 -21.78 10.86 -14.66
C LYS A 178 -21.62 12.10 -13.77
N PHE A 179 -21.58 13.28 -14.38
CA PHE A 179 -21.28 14.54 -13.68
C PHE A 179 -22.26 14.84 -12.54
N ASP A 180 -23.56 14.62 -12.71
CA ASP A 180 -24.55 14.80 -11.64
C ASP A 180 -24.24 13.95 -10.40
N LYS A 181 -23.79 12.71 -10.62
CA LYS A 181 -23.41 11.79 -9.53
C LYS A 181 -22.11 12.21 -8.88
N ALA A 182 -21.13 12.66 -9.66
CA ALA A 182 -19.90 13.24 -9.12
C ALA A 182 -20.21 14.47 -8.25
N PHE A 183 -21.14 15.33 -8.69
CA PHE A 183 -21.56 16.51 -7.94
C PHE A 183 -22.17 16.15 -6.59
N TRP A 184 -23.06 15.15 -6.55
CA TRP A 184 -23.66 14.68 -5.30
C TRP A 184 -22.61 14.12 -4.33
N ILE A 185 -21.64 13.34 -4.84
CA ILE A 185 -20.53 12.84 -4.02
C ILE A 185 -19.69 14.00 -3.47
N CYS A 186 -19.41 15.01 -4.29
CA CYS A 186 -18.69 16.20 -3.85
C CYS A 186 -19.46 16.98 -2.77
N ASP A 187 -20.78 17.14 -2.90
CA ASP A 187 -21.62 17.81 -1.90
C ASP A 187 -21.65 17.06 -0.58
N ASP A 188 -21.83 15.73 -0.61
CA ASP A 188 -21.78 14.87 0.57
C ASP A 188 -20.43 14.98 1.27
N LEU A 189 -19.34 14.97 0.50
CA LEU A 189 -17.98 15.12 1.02
C LEU A 189 -17.75 16.52 1.61
N LEU A 190 -18.26 17.60 1.00
CA LEU A 190 -18.19 18.95 1.57
C LEU A 190 -18.93 19.06 2.89
N ASN A 191 -20.12 18.46 2.99
CA ASN A 191 -20.91 18.45 4.21
C ASN A 191 -20.19 17.68 5.33
N TYR A 192 -19.63 16.51 5.00
CA TYR A 192 -18.78 15.74 5.92
C TYR A 192 -17.61 16.59 6.40
N LEU A 193 -16.82 17.15 5.48
CA LEU A 193 -15.63 17.93 5.79
C LEU A 193 -15.97 19.12 6.69
N LYS A 194 -17.06 19.85 6.42
CA LYS A 194 -17.51 20.98 7.26
C LYS A 194 -17.81 20.54 8.70
N SER A 195 -18.48 19.40 8.87
CA SER A 195 -18.88 18.85 10.17
C SER A 195 -17.74 18.15 10.94
N ASP A 196 -16.69 17.70 10.26
CA ASP A 196 -15.58 16.98 10.89
C ASP A 196 -14.74 17.89 11.80
N THR A 197 -14.56 17.46 13.05
CA THR A 197 -13.79 18.15 14.10
C THR A 197 -12.43 17.51 14.38
N PHE A 198 -12.10 16.39 13.73
CA PHE A 198 -10.89 15.62 13.98
C PHE A 198 -9.78 15.90 12.95
N LEU A 199 -10.14 16.34 11.75
CA LEU A 199 -9.20 16.71 10.71
C LEU A 199 -8.50 18.04 11.04
N ASP A 200 -7.19 18.06 10.82
CA ASP A 200 -6.38 19.28 10.87
C ASP A 200 -6.92 20.35 9.91
N SER A 201 -7.02 21.59 10.37
CA SER A 201 -7.64 22.69 9.63
C SER A 201 -7.00 22.91 8.25
N SER A 202 -5.67 22.83 8.14
CA SER A 202 -4.98 23.04 6.87
C SER A 202 -5.26 21.91 5.86
N LYS A 203 -5.33 20.66 6.35
CA LYS A 203 -5.71 19.51 5.53
C LYS A 203 -7.16 19.64 5.07
N LYS A 204 -8.07 19.98 5.98
CA LYS A 204 -9.49 20.19 5.69
C LYS A 204 -9.72 21.27 4.64
N GLU A 205 -9.04 22.41 4.73
CA GLU A 205 -9.09 23.48 3.72
C GLU A 205 -8.60 23.01 2.35
N GLY A 206 -7.49 22.25 2.32
CA GLY A 206 -7.01 21.61 1.09
C GLY A 206 -8.07 20.69 0.48
N MET A 207 -8.73 19.85 1.30
CA MET A 207 -9.77 18.91 0.83
C MET A 207 -10.92 19.65 0.20
N ILE A 208 -11.43 20.66 0.90
CA ILE A 208 -12.51 21.51 0.42
C ILE A 208 -12.13 22.18 -0.91
N LYS A 209 -10.91 22.72 -1.02
CA LYS A 209 -10.43 23.34 -2.27
C LYS A 209 -10.45 22.35 -3.44
N ASN A 210 -9.97 21.13 -3.24
CA ASN A 210 -9.92 20.11 -4.30
C ASN A 210 -11.32 19.64 -4.70
N VAL A 211 -12.22 19.46 -3.73
CA VAL A 211 -13.63 19.08 -4.00
C VAL A 211 -14.35 20.17 -4.78
N LEU A 212 -14.25 21.44 -4.34
CA LEU A 212 -14.79 22.58 -5.08
C LEU A 212 -14.14 22.73 -6.46
N GLY A 213 -12.85 22.44 -6.58
CA GLY A 213 -12.14 22.43 -7.86
C GLY A 213 -12.75 21.45 -8.85
N LEU A 214 -13.04 20.22 -8.39
CA LEU A 214 -13.67 19.20 -9.23
C LEU A 214 -15.10 19.58 -9.64
N GLN A 215 -15.92 20.12 -8.72
CA GLN A 215 -17.27 20.61 -9.05
C GLN A 215 -17.23 21.70 -10.13
N ASN A 216 -16.37 22.72 -9.93
CA ASN A 216 -16.23 23.81 -10.90
C ASN A 216 -15.74 23.33 -12.27
N ALA A 217 -14.84 22.34 -12.30
CA ALA A 217 -14.36 21.76 -13.54
C ALA A 217 -15.44 20.92 -14.24
N ALA A 218 -16.28 20.20 -13.48
CA ALA A 218 -17.44 19.49 -14.03
C ALA A 218 -18.45 20.45 -14.66
N ASP A 219 -18.79 21.55 -13.99
CA ASP A 219 -19.73 22.57 -14.49
C ASP A 219 -19.23 23.26 -15.78
N LYS A 220 -17.90 23.43 -15.90
CA LYS A 220 -17.26 24.10 -17.05
C LYS A 220 -16.80 23.15 -18.15
N ASN A 221 -17.05 21.85 -18.00
CA ASN A 221 -16.54 20.81 -18.90
C ASN A 221 -14.99 20.81 -19.05
N ASP A 222 -14.29 21.17 -17.97
CA ASP A 222 -12.82 21.29 -17.88
C ASP A 222 -12.19 20.18 -17.02
N VAL A 223 -12.93 19.11 -16.71
CA VAL A 223 -12.47 18.03 -15.82
C VAL A 223 -11.14 17.44 -16.27
N ASP A 224 -10.99 17.11 -17.56
CA ASP A 224 -9.76 16.48 -18.06
C ASP A 224 -8.54 17.36 -17.86
N LYS A 225 -8.69 18.69 -17.97
CA LYS A 225 -7.61 19.63 -17.69
C LYS A 225 -7.20 19.57 -16.22
N LEU A 226 -8.15 19.65 -15.30
CA LEU A 226 -7.89 19.58 -13.86
C LEU A 226 -7.23 18.25 -13.46
N LEU A 227 -7.74 17.12 -13.96
CA LEU A 227 -7.20 15.81 -13.63
C LEU A 227 -5.78 15.62 -14.19
N ASN A 228 -5.48 16.16 -15.37
CA ASN A 228 -4.12 16.17 -15.90
C ASN A 228 -3.17 17.00 -15.05
N GLU A 229 -3.61 18.15 -14.55
CA GLU A 229 -2.83 18.97 -13.61
C GLU A 229 -2.52 18.19 -12.33
N TRP A 230 -3.50 17.53 -11.73
CA TRP A 230 -3.30 16.70 -10.53
C TRP A 230 -2.42 15.48 -10.79
N LYS A 231 -2.60 14.81 -11.93
CA LYS A 231 -1.73 13.69 -12.36
C LYS A 231 -0.27 14.12 -12.45
N ASN A 232 0.00 15.28 -13.04
CA ASN A 232 1.37 15.79 -13.16
C ASN A 232 1.96 16.11 -11.78
N GLN A 233 1.18 16.69 -10.87
CA GLN A 233 1.62 16.94 -9.49
C GLN A 233 1.97 15.63 -8.76
N SER A 234 1.12 14.60 -8.90
CA SER A 234 1.38 13.26 -8.34
C SER A 234 2.62 12.62 -8.94
N LEU A 235 2.82 12.71 -10.27
CA LEU A 235 4.01 12.17 -10.94
C LEU A 235 5.30 12.87 -10.50
N GLU A 236 5.27 14.19 -10.38
CA GLU A 236 6.40 14.97 -9.84
C GLU A 236 6.72 14.55 -8.41
N TYR A 237 5.69 14.34 -7.59
CA TYR A 237 5.87 13.83 -6.24
C TYR A 237 6.51 12.44 -6.25
N ILE A 238 5.97 11.48 -7.02
CA ILE A 238 6.52 10.12 -7.15
C ILE A 238 8.01 10.16 -7.54
N SER A 239 8.37 10.99 -8.53
CA SER A 239 9.74 11.08 -9.05
C SER A 239 10.76 11.58 -8.01
N LYS A 240 10.30 12.33 -7.00
CA LYS A 240 11.14 12.80 -5.89
C LYS A 240 11.41 11.70 -4.85
N PHE A 241 10.59 10.65 -4.82
CA PHE A 241 10.77 9.48 -3.95
C PHE A 241 11.64 8.41 -4.59
#